data_AF-A0A7C6BXD1-F1
#
_entry.id   AF-A0A7C6BXD1-F1
#
_cell.length_a   1.000
_cell.length_b   1.000
_cell.length_c   1.000
_cell.angle_alpha   90.00
_cell.angle_beta   90.00
_cell.angle_gamma   90.00
#
_symmetry.space_group_name_H-M   'P 1'
#
loop_
_entity.id
_entity.type
_entity.pdbx_description
1 polymer ?
#
loop_
_entity_poly.entity_id
_entity_poly.type
_entity_poly.pdbx_seq_one_letter_code
_entity_poly.pdbx_strand_id
1 'polypeptide(L)'
;MKFEGVRVFRVNFGDFKRGAALTLPGIGIFVGKGREADLNLLRHEFGHILQFRKWGFWFFCRYIAGTSLKSARTSRKKDYFHQSTWTEWSANYLSYHYFDKPKDWNFHRFPIAPNKETKLTKPTFAQSNDDFIRDWVEA
;
A
#
# COMPACT_ATOMS: atom_id res chain seq x y z
N MET A 1 -1.22 1.95 -20.81
CA MET A 1 -0.03 2.31 -20.00
C MET A 1 0.39 1.10 -19.16
N LYS A 2 1.69 0.94 -18.92
CA LYS A 2 2.22 -0.05 -17.97
C LYS A 2 3.18 0.64 -16.98
N PHE A 3 3.25 0.13 -15.76
CA PHE A 3 4.20 0.54 -14.73
C PHE A 3 4.81 -0.73 -14.15
N GLU A 4 6.14 -0.91 -14.22
CA GLU A 4 6.83 -2.13 -13.79
C GLU A 4 6.20 -3.43 -14.35
N GLY A 5 5.81 -3.39 -15.63
CA GLY A 5 5.16 -4.51 -16.32
C GLY A 5 3.68 -4.73 -15.97
N VAL A 6 3.14 -4.03 -14.96
CA VAL A 6 1.74 -4.11 -14.54
C VAL A 6 0.88 -3.13 -15.34
N ARG A 7 -0.31 -3.56 -15.76
CA ARG A 7 -1.26 -2.70 -16.50
C ARG A 7 -1.79 -1.61 -15.59
N VAL A 8 -1.79 -0.37 -16.07
CA VAL A 8 -2.40 0.78 -15.38
C VAL A 8 -3.67 1.18 -16.12
N PHE A 9 -4.80 1.12 -15.41
CA PHE A 9 -6.12 1.47 -15.89
C PHE A 9 -6.54 2.82 -15.33
N ARG A 10 -6.91 3.75 -16.22
CA ARG A 10 -7.49 5.02 -15.82
C ARG A 10 -8.99 4.88 -15.68
N VAL A 11 -9.49 5.22 -14.50
CA VAL A 11 -10.92 5.15 -14.17
C VAL A 11 -11.43 6.51 -13.70
N ASN A 12 -12.70 6.79 -13.99
CA ASN A 12 -13.30 8.10 -13.74
C ASN A 12 -14.72 7.97 -13.14
N PHE A 13 -14.87 7.14 -12.12
CA PHE A 13 -16.13 6.92 -11.41
C PHE A 13 -15.95 6.90 -9.89
N GLY A 14 -16.98 7.24 -9.13
CA GLY A 14 -16.95 7.21 -7.66
C GLY A 14 -15.78 7.99 -7.05
N ASP A 15 -15.13 7.41 -6.04
CA ASP A 15 -13.98 8.01 -5.34
C ASP A 15 -12.74 8.18 -6.24
N PHE A 16 -12.66 7.50 -7.39
CA PHE A 16 -11.59 7.72 -8.38
C PHE A 16 -11.67 9.11 -9.03
N LYS A 17 -12.86 9.76 -9.06
CA LYS A 17 -12.97 11.17 -9.46
C LYS A 17 -12.27 12.12 -8.49
N ARG A 18 -12.06 11.68 -7.24
CA ARG A 18 -11.41 12.43 -6.17
C ARG A 18 -9.93 12.06 -6.02
N GLY A 19 -9.38 11.29 -6.97
CA GLY A 19 -7.97 10.90 -6.98
C GLY A 19 -7.65 9.64 -6.18
N ALA A 20 -8.63 8.76 -5.91
CA ALA A 20 -8.36 7.44 -5.38
C ALA A 20 -7.55 6.58 -6.37
N ALA A 21 -6.84 5.59 -5.84
CA ALA A 21 -6.23 4.52 -6.59
C ALA A 21 -6.44 3.20 -5.85
N LEU A 22 -6.31 2.10 -6.58
CA LEU A 22 -6.50 0.75 -6.08
C LEU A 22 -5.65 -0.23 -6.90
N THR A 23 -5.02 -1.16 -6.20
CA THR A 23 -4.33 -2.28 -6.82
C THR A 23 -5.14 -3.56 -6.70
N LEU A 24 -5.36 -4.22 -7.85
CA LEU A 24 -5.92 -5.56 -7.92
C LEU A 24 -4.85 -6.50 -8.50
N PRO A 25 -4.14 -7.27 -7.65
CA PRO A 25 -3.12 -8.20 -8.12
C PRO A 25 -3.67 -9.18 -9.17
N GLY A 26 -2.88 -9.44 -10.21
CA GLY A 26 -3.29 -10.26 -11.36
C GLY A 26 -4.10 -9.51 -12.44
N ILE A 27 -4.73 -8.38 -12.10
CA ILE A 27 -5.50 -7.56 -13.05
C ILE A 27 -4.70 -6.32 -13.44
N GLY A 28 -4.36 -5.48 -12.46
CA GLY A 28 -3.62 -4.23 -12.66
C GLY A 28 -3.83 -3.18 -11.57
N ILE A 29 -3.26 -2.00 -11.81
CA ILE A 29 -3.38 -0.81 -10.97
C ILE A 29 -4.46 0.09 -11.57
N PHE A 30 -5.41 0.55 -10.77
CA PHE A 30 -6.49 1.44 -11.16
C PHE A 30 -6.26 2.80 -10.54
N VAL A 31 -6.17 3.84 -11.37
CA VAL A 31 -5.93 5.22 -10.92
C VAL A 31 -7.03 6.16 -11.38
N GLY A 32 -7.38 7.11 -10.52
CA GLY A 32 -8.24 8.23 -10.87
C GLY A 32 -7.64 9.10 -11.97
N LYS A 33 -8.52 9.74 -12.76
CA LYS A 33 -8.11 10.70 -13.79
C LYS A 33 -7.18 11.78 -13.22
N GLY A 34 -6.01 11.96 -13.85
CA GLY A 34 -4.99 12.94 -13.47
C GLY A 34 -3.95 12.43 -12.47
N ARG A 35 -4.02 11.15 -12.06
CA ARG A 35 -3.06 10.53 -11.13
C ARG A 35 -2.18 9.47 -11.79
N GLU A 36 -2.37 9.23 -13.09
CA GLU A 36 -1.53 8.33 -13.88
C GLU A 36 -0.06 8.76 -13.97
N ALA A 37 0.25 10.04 -13.80
CA ALA A 37 1.62 10.56 -13.79
C ALA A 37 2.18 10.74 -12.37
N ASP A 38 1.40 10.44 -11.32
CA ASP A 38 1.84 10.54 -9.93
C ASP A 38 2.74 9.36 -9.60
N LEU A 39 4.04 9.50 -9.86
CA LEU A 39 5.04 8.46 -9.69
C LEU A 39 5.04 7.89 -8.26
N ASN A 40 4.88 8.75 -7.24
CA ASN A 40 4.82 8.31 -5.85
C ASN A 40 3.57 7.44 -5.60
N LEU A 41 2.42 7.79 -6.18
CA LEU A 41 1.22 6.94 -6.09
C LEU A 41 1.40 5.61 -6.81
N LEU A 42 1.98 5.61 -8.01
CA LEU A 42 2.22 4.37 -8.75
C LEU A 42 3.19 3.44 -8.01
N ARG A 43 4.25 3.99 -7.42
CA ARG A 43 5.17 3.24 -6.55
C ARG A 43 4.43 2.65 -5.36
N HIS A 44 3.57 3.42 -4.68
CA HIS A 44 2.75 2.94 -3.58
C HIS A 44 1.84 1.77 -3.98
N GLU A 45 1.06 1.93 -5.05
CA GLU A 45 0.17 0.89 -5.58
C GLU A 45 0.96 -0.37 -5.99
N PHE A 46 2.13 -0.18 -6.58
CA PHE A 46 3.03 -1.30 -6.88
C PHE A 46 3.54 -2.00 -5.62
N GLY A 47 3.64 -1.31 -4.49
CA GLY A 47 3.90 -1.92 -3.17
C GLY A 47 2.89 -3.00 -2.81
N HIS A 48 1.61 -2.83 -3.13
CA HIS A 48 0.59 -3.86 -2.93
C HIS A 48 0.77 -5.06 -3.90
N ILE A 49 1.27 -4.82 -5.12
CA ILE A 49 1.70 -5.92 -6.01
C ILE A 49 2.87 -6.69 -5.39
N LEU A 50 3.85 -5.99 -4.78
CA LEU A 50 4.98 -6.64 -4.12
C LEU A 50 4.55 -7.46 -2.91
N GLN A 51 3.62 -6.96 -2.10
CA GLN A 51 3.02 -7.74 -1.02
C GLN A 51 2.35 -9.01 -1.54
N PHE A 52 1.60 -8.92 -2.64
CA PHE A 52 0.99 -10.09 -3.27
C PHE A 52 2.04 -11.09 -3.76
N ARG A 53 3.10 -10.60 -4.43
CA ARG A 53 4.21 -11.45 -4.90
C ARG A 53 4.95 -12.12 -3.75
N LYS A 54 5.11 -11.44 -2.62
CA LYS A 54 5.83 -11.94 -1.45
C LYS A 54 5.02 -12.94 -0.62
N TRP A 55 3.77 -12.61 -0.29
CA TRP A 55 2.97 -13.41 0.65
C TRP A 55 1.87 -14.26 -0.01
N GLY A 56 1.65 -14.09 -1.32
CA GLY A 56 0.72 -14.89 -2.10
C GLY A 56 -0.75 -14.49 -1.95
N PHE A 57 -1.59 -15.13 -2.77
CA PHE A 57 -3.01 -14.80 -2.93
C PHE A 57 -3.81 -14.92 -1.63
N TRP A 58 -3.70 -16.05 -0.94
CA TRP A 58 -4.50 -16.31 0.25
C TRP A 58 -4.21 -15.32 1.38
N PHE A 59 -2.94 -15.01 1.59
CA PHE A 59 -2.53 -14.02 2.58
C PHE A 59 -3.03 -12.62 2.19
N PHE A 60 -2.82 -12.23 0.93
CA PHE A 60 -3.25 -10.93 0.43
C PHE A 60 -4.75 -10.71 0.60
N CYS A 61 -5.57 -11.68 0.18
CA CYS A 61 -7.03 -11.57 0.31
C CYS A 61 -7.48 -11.53 1.77
N ARG A 62 -6.89 -12.38 2.64
CA ARG A 62 -7.33 -12.48 4.04
C ARG A 62 -6.90 -11.30 4.90
N TYR A 63 -5.65 -10.86 4.75
CA TYR A 63 -5.05 -9.90 5.68
C TYR A 63 -4.91 -8.50 5.09
N ILE A 64 -4.54 -8.39 3.80
CA ILE A 64 -4.27 -7.09 3.17
C ILE A 64 -5.56 -6.45 2.67
N ALA A 65 -6.25 -7.10 1.73
CA ALA A 65 -7.42 -6.53 1.08
C ALA A 65 -8.51 -6.13 2.08
N GLY A 66 -8.79 -6.99 3.07
CA GLY A 66 -9.75 -6.70 4.13
C GLY A 66 -9.35 -5.50 5.00
N THR A 67 -8.08 -5.43 5.40
CA THR A 67 -7.56 -4.34 6.24
C THR A 67 -7.49 -3.03 5.48
N SER A 68 -6.98 -3.02 4.24
CA SER A 68 -6.91 -1.82 3.38
C SER A 68 -8.31 -1.28 3.03
N LEU A 69 -9.28 -2.14 2.77
CA LEU A 69 -10.65 -1.68 2.51
C LEU A 69 -11.31 -1.09 3.77
N LYS A 70 -11.14 -1.76 4.92
CA LYS A 70 -11.67 -1.27 6.20
C LYS A 70 -11.02 0.05 6.59
N SER A 71 -9.72 0.18 6.39
CA SER A 71 -8.95 1.36 6.72
C SER A 71 -9.30 2.55 5.81
N ALA A 72 -9.44 2.34 4.51
CA ALA A 72 -9.88 3.35 3.55
C ALA A 72 -11.32 3.85 3.82
N ARG A 73 -12.21 3.00 4.32
CA ARG A 73 -13.57 3.42 4.74
C ARG A 73 -13.57 4.19 6.07
N THR A 74 -12.69 3.80 7.00
CA THR A 74 -12.64 4.34 8.36
C THR A 74 -11.87 5.66 8.44
N SER A 75 -10.95 5.93 7.51
CA SER A 75 -10.22 7.22 7.39
C SER A 75 -11.11 8.44 7.18
N ARG A 76 -12.40 8.23 6.91
CA ARG A 76 -13.43 9.30 6.93
C ARG A 76 -13.79 9.76 8.34
N LYS A 77 -13.37 9.05 9.39
CA LYS A 77 -13.54 9.42 10.81
C LYS A 77 -12.29 10.15 11.31
N LYS A 78 -12.48 11.13 12.21
CA LYS A 78 -11.36 11.77 12.92
C LYS A 78 -10.51 10.70 13.62
N ASP A 79 -9.20 10.89 13.57
CA ASP A 79 -8.16 10.08 14.24
C ASP A 79 -7.83 8.70 13.63
N TYR A 80 -8.26 8.42 12.40
CA TYR A 80 -7.87 7.20 11.69
C TYR A 80 -6.96 7.49 10.49
N PHE A 81 -5.66 7.28 10.68
CA PHE A 81 -4.64 7.48 9.63
C PHE A 81 -4.48 6.20 8.79
N HIS A 82 -5.14 6.14 7.64
CA HIS A 82 -5.04 4.99 6.72
C HIS A 82 -3.59 4.61 6.40
N GLN A 83 -2.77 5.62 6.07
CA GLN A 83 -1.35 5.47 5.70
C GLN A 83 -0.49 4.83 6.80
N SER A 84 -0.91 4.87 8.07
CA SER A 84 -0.16 4.27 9.17
C SER A 84 -0.50 2.81 9.43
N THR A 85 -1.51 2.25 8.73
CA THR A 85 -1.84 0.83 8.89
C THR A 85 -0.73 -0.06 8.33
N TRP A 86 -0.55 -1.24 8.94
CA TRP A 86 0.56 -2.13 8.59
C TRP A 86 0.56 -2.57 7.13
N THR A 87 -0.63 -2.69 6.53
CA THR A 87 -0.78 -3.00 5.11
C THR A 87 -0.25 -1.90 4.21
N GLU A 88 -0.39 -0.64 4.61
CA GLU A 88 0.02 0.52 3.81
C GLU A 88 1.51 0.79 3.97
N TRP A 89 2.02 0.87 5.20
CA TRP A 89 3.44 1.18 5.40
C TRP A 89 4.36 0.04 4.95
N SER A 90 3.94 -1.23 5.07
CA SER A 90 4.75 -2.35 4.55
C SER A 90 4.72 -2.44 3.02
N ALA A 91 3.63 -2.03 2.37
CA ALA A 91 3.61 -1.86 0.91
C ALA A 91 4.60 -0.77 0.47
N ASN A 92 4.62 0.36 1.18
CA ASN A 92 5.57 1.44 0.96
C ASN A 92 7.01 1.00 1.22
N TYR A 93 7.26 0.22 2.27
CA TYR A 93 8.58 -0.32 2.57
C TYR A 93 9.11 -1.18 1.42
N LEU A 94 8.33 -2.19 1.01
CA LEU A 94 8.69 -3.07 -0.10
C LEU A 94 8.94 -2.27 -1.39
N SER A 95 8.09 -1.29 -1.68
CA SER A 95 8.23 -0.44 -2.86
C SER A 95 9.48 0.45 -2.79
N TYR A 96 9.72 1.13 -1.67
CA TYR A 96 10.89 1.96 -1.44
C TYR A 96 12.19 1.18 -1.67
N HIS A 97 12.27 -0.06 -1.19
CA HIS A 97 13.43 -0.92 -1.40
C HIS A 97 13.52 -1.45 -2.84
N TYR A 98 12.40 -1.83 -3.45
CA TYR A 98 12.37 -2.30 -4.85
C TYR A 98 12.87 -1.23 -5.83
N PHE A 99 12.53 0.04 -5.60
CA PHE A 99 12.97 1.17 -6.44
C PHE A 99 14.33 1.75 -6.02
N ASP A 100 15.15 0.98 -5.31
CA ASP A 100 16.49 1.37 -4.85
C ASP A 100 16.50 2.68 -4.05
N LYS A 101 15.57 2.80 -3.09
CA LYS A 101 15.53 3.86 -2.08
C LYS A 101 15.56 5.26 -2.71
N PRO A 102 14.57 5.59 -3.55
CA PRO A 102 14.62 6.80 -4.37
C PRO A 102 14.61 8.07 -3.50
N LYS A 103 15.48 9.03 -3.84
CA LYS A 103 15.66 10.27 -3.07
C LYS A 103 14.41 11.16 -3.02
N ASP A 104 13.51 11.01 -3.98
CA ASP A 104 12.26 11.75 -4.11
C ASP A 104 11.06 11.07 -3.42
N TRP A 105 11.30 10.07 -2.57
CA TRP A 105 10.24 9.38 -1.84
C TRP A 105 9.53 10.31 -0.85
N ASN A 106 8.21 10.41 -0.98
CA ASN A 106 7.40 11.25 -0.08
C ASN A 106 7.03 10.48 1.20
N PHE A 107 7.90 10.52 2.22
CA PHE A 107 7.66 9.85 3.51
C PHE A 107 6.45 10.36 4.29
N HIS A 108 6.01 11.59 4.03
CA HIS A 108 4.81 12.14 4.68
C HIS A 108 3.54 11.48 4.14
N ARG A 109 3.48 11.27 2.81
CA ARG A 109 2.33 10.66 2.14
C ARG A 109 2.39 9.13 2.12
N PHE A 110 3.59 8.57 2.06
CA PHE A 110 3.86 7.15 1.93
C PHE A 110 4.91 6.71 2.97
N PRO A 111 4.56 6.69 4.27
CA PRO A 111 5.48 6.30 5.32
C PRO A 111 5.90 4.83 5.13
N ILE A 112 7.17 4.53 5.37
CA ILE A 112 7.74 3.16 5.27
C ILE A 112 7.81 2.45 6.62
N ALA A 113 7.48 3.15 7.70
CA ALA A 113 7.40 2.62 9.05
C ALA A 113 6.38 3.46 9.85
N PRO A 114 5.73 2.90 10.87
CA PRO A 114 4.79 3.64 11.69
C PRO A 114 5.51 4.45 12.77
N ASN A 115 4.99 5.63 13.10
CA ASN A 115 5.54 6.48 14.18
C ASN A 115 5.32 5.88 15.59
N LYS A 116 4.32 5.00 15.74
CA LYS A 116 3.99 4.35 17.01
C LYS A 116 3.40 2.98 16.75
N GLU A 117 3.74 2.01 17.60
CA GLU A 117 3.11 0.70 17.60
C GLU A 117 1.71 0.76 18.20
N THR A 118 0.73 0.25 17.46
CA THR A 118 -0.69 0.19 17.80
C THR A 118 -1.31 -1.05 17.15
N LYS A 119 -2.55 -1.38 17.50
CA LYS A 119 -3.32 -2.46 16.86
C LYS A 119 -3.56 -2.24 15.35
N LEU A 120 -3.38 -1.02 14.85
CA LEU A 120 -3.55 -0.68 13.42
C LEU A 120 -2.22 -0.76 12.67
N THR A 121 -1.16 -0.34 13.33
CA THR A 121 0.18 -0.22 12.74
C THR A 121 0.97 -1.52 12.81
N LYS A 122 0.54 -2.48 13.64
CA LYS A 122 1.12 -3.83 13.77
C LYS A 122 0.14 -4.92 13.32
N PRO A 123 0.58 -5.93 12.54
CA PRO A 123 -0.24 -7.09 12.23
C PRO A 123 -0.50 -7.95 13.47
N THR A 124 -1.68 -8.58 13.56
CA THR A 124 -2.09 -9.37 14.73
C THR A 124 -1.27 -10.65 14.95
N PHE A 125 -0.53 -11.10 13.93
CA PHE A 125 0.30 -12.29 13.99
C PHE A 125 1.77 -11.98 14.31
N ALA A 126 2.15 -10.70 14.44
CA ALA A 126 3.50 -10.29 14.82
C ALA A 126 3.56 -9.81 16.28
N GLN A 127 4.68 -10.06 16.93
CA GLN A 127 4.92 -9.63 18.31
C GLN A 127 5.19 -8.12 18.40
N SER A 128 5.98 -7.59 17.47
CA SER A 128 6.26 -6.16 17.31
C SER A 128 6.33 -5.77 15.83
N ASN A 129 6.40 -4.47 15.53
CA ASN A 129 6.71 -4.01 14.17
C ASN A 129 8.11 -4.42 13.71
N ASP A 130 9.08 -4.46 14.62
CA ASP A 130 10.46 -4.86 14.29
C ASP A 130 10.52 -6.36 13.93
N ASP A 131 9.82 -7.21 14.70
CA ASP A 131 9.70 -8.63 14.36
C ASP A 131 8.97 -8.83 13.04
N PHE A 132 7.94 -8.02 12.75
CA PHE A 132 7.27 -8.09 11.47
C PHE A 132 8.20 -7.71 10.31
N ILE A 133 9.00 -6.65 10.45
CA ILE A 133 9.97 -6.28 9.42
C ILE A 133 10.96 -7.43 9.19
N ARG A 134 11.61 -7.89 10.26
CA ARG A 134 12.63 -8.94 10.21
C ARG A 134 12.11 -10.25 9.62
N ASP A 135 10.99 -10.75 10.14
CA ASP A 135 10.54 -12.12 9.88
C ASP A 135 9.58 -12.22 8.67
N TRP A 136 8.99 -11.11 8.23
CA TRP A 136 7.97 -11.12 7.16
C TRP A 136 8.24 -10.19 6.00
N VAL A 137 8.91 -9.06 6.21
CA VAL A 137 9.15 -8.07 5.14
C VAL A 137 10.52 -8.28 4.52
N GLU A 138 11.55 -8.50 5.32
CA GLU A 138 12.94 -8.69 4.90
C GLU A 138 13.37 -10.14 4.72
N ALA A 139 12.59 -11.09 5.26
CA ALA A 139 12.82 -12.53 5.14
C ALA A 139 12.80 -13.06 3.69
#